data_AF-A0A961E2E5-F1
#
_entry.id   AF-A0A961E2E5-F1
#
_cell.length_a   1.000
_cell.length_b   1.000
_cell.length_c   1.000
_cell.angle_alpha   90.00
_cell.angle_beta   90.00
_cell.angle_gamma   90.00
#
_symmetry.space_group_name_H-M   'P 1'
#
loop_
_entity.id
_entity.type
_entity.pdbx_description
1 polymer ?
#
loop_
_entity_poly.entity_id
_entity_poly.type
_entity_poly.pdbx_seq_one_letter_code
_entity_poly.pdbx_strand_id
1 'polypeptide(L)' 'MLRVSDEVREQVLRIGREEFGGASADETIRRLIDEHWKTQAVAVVRAYRHSDPEGWADYLAEADDRAGADAPIAE' A
#
# COMPACT_ATOMS: atom_id res chain seq x y z
N MET A 1 -13.78 -11.09 -18.06
CA MET A 1 -13.37 -12.27 -17.27
C MET A 1 -11.89 -12.51 -17.54
N LEU A 2 -11.06 -12.48 -16.50
CA LEU A 2 -9.65 -12.84 -16.60
C LEU A 2 -9.56 -14.36 -16.79
N ARG A 3 -8.79 -14.82 -17.79
CA ARG A 3 -8.50 -16.26 -17.95
C ARG A 3 -7.22 -16.58 -17.19
N VAL A 4 -7.30 -17.58 -16.31
CA VAL A 4 -6.19 -18.06 -15.49
C VAL A 4 -6.17 -19.59 -15.52
N SER A 5 -5.04 -20.19 -15.14
CA SER A 5 -4.96 -21.65 -14.97
C SER A 5 -5.87 -22.12 -13.83
N ASP A 6 -6.21 -23.41 -13.84
CA ASP A 6 -7.01 -24.04 -12.78
C ASP A 6 -6.34 -23.90 -11.41
N GLU A 7 -5.02 -24.08 -11.37
CA GLU A 7 -4.19 -23.91 -10.17
C GLU A 7 -4.31 -22.49 -9.58
N VAL A 8 -4.16 -21.45 -10.42
CA VAL A 8 -4.27 -20.06 -9.97
C VAL A 8 -5.69 -19.75 -9.49
N ARG A 9 -6.71 -20.28 -10.18
CA ARG A 9 -8.10 -20.13 -9.74
C ARG A 9 -8.32 -20.76 -8.37
N GLU A 10 -7.85 -21.98 -8.15
CA GLU A 10 -7.97 -22.67 -6.86
C GLU A 10 -7.25 -21.92 -5.75
N GLN A 11 -6.05 -21.40 -6.03
CA GLN A 11 -5.30 -20.60 -5.08
C GLN A 11 -6.06 -19.32 -4.69
N VAL A 12 -6.60 -18.58 -5.65
CA VAL A 12 -7.40 -17.37 -5.39
C VAL A 12 -8.63 -17.70 -4.55
N LEU A 13 -9.34 -18.79 -4.86
CA LEU A 13 -10.52 -19.20 -4.09
C LEU A 13 -10.16 -19.63 -2.67
N ARG A 14 -9.01 -20.28 -2.49
CA ARG A 14 -8.50 -20.67 -1.17
C ARG A 14 -8.18 -19.44 -0.33
N ILE A 15 -7.41 -18.49 -0.86
CA ILE A 15 -7.07 -17.23 -0.18
C ILE A 15 -8.35 -16.47 0.19
N GLY A 16 -9.32 -16.39 -0.72
CA GLY A 16 -10.60 -15.73 -0.45
C GLY A 16 -11.33 -16.30 0.76
N ARG A 17 -11.28 -17.63 0.95
CA ARG A 17 -11.87 -18.30 2.11
C ARG A 17 -11.05 -18.14 3.39
N GLU A 18 -9.74 -18.32 3.31
CA GLU A 18 -8.86 -18.41 4.47
C GLU A 18 -8.48 -17.03 5.02
N GLU A 19 -8.24 -16.05 4.15
CA GLU A 19 -7.66 -14.76 4.51
C GLU A 19 -8.66 -13.60 4.37
N PHE A 20 -9.63 -13.71 3.47
CA PHE A 20 -10.60 -12.65 3.20
C PHE A 20 -12.04 -12.97 3.59
N GLY A 21 -12.25 -13.92 4.51
CA GLY A 21 -13.55 -14.16 5.14
C GLY A 21 -14.62 -14.72 4.19
N GLY A 22 -14.22 -15.52 3.20
CA GLY A 22 -15.13 -16.07 2.20
C GLY A 22 -15.40 -15.12 1.03
N ALA A 23 -14.49 -14.17 0.75
CA ALA A 23 -14.60 -13.27 -0.38
C ALA A 23 -14.71 -14.02 -1.72
N SER A 24 -15.42 -13.42 -2.68
CA SER A 24 -15.45 -13.94 -4.06
C SER A 24 -14.07 -13.87 -4.71
N ALA A 25 -13.87 -14.61 -5.81
CA ALA A 25 -12.60 -14.59 -6.54
C ALA A 25 -12.25 -13.17 -7.03
N ASP A 26 -13.21 -12.44 -7.60
CA ASP A 26 -13.01 -11.07 -8.10
C ASP A 26 -12.64 -10.09 -6.97
N GLU A 27 -13.29 -10.22 -5.81
CA GLU A 27 -12.98 -9.38 -4.65
C GLU A 27 -11.61 -9.71 -4.06
N THR A 28 -11.28 -11.00 -3.98
CA THR A 28 -9.95 -11.47 -3.55
C THR A 28 -8.86 -10.90 -4.45
N ILE A 29 -9.05 -10.96 -5.77
CA ILE A 29 -8.09 -10.39 -6.73
C ILE A 29 -7.94 -8.89 -6.54
N ARG A 30 -9.04 -8.14 -6.37
CA ARG A 30 -8.97 -6.68 -6.12
C ARG A 30 -8.17 -6.35 -4.86
N ARG A 31 -8.41 -7.08 -3.77
CA ARG A 31 -7.69 -6.87 -2.51
C ARG A 31 -6.20 -7.21 -2.63
N LEU A 32 -5.87 -8.33 -3.27
CA LEU A 32 -4.48 -8.70 -3.53
C LEU A 32 -3.74 -7.65 -4.36
N ILE A 33 -4.40 -7.05 -5.35
CA ILE A 33 -3.82 -5.96 -6.15
C ILE A 33 -3.60 -4.71 -5.28
N ASP A 34 -4.57 -4.34 -4.45
CA ASP A 34 -4.45 -3.19 -3.55
C ASP A 34 -3.33 -3.39 -2.51
N GLU A 35 -3.24 -4.57 -1.91
CA GLU A 35 -2.16 -4.94 -0.98
C GLU A 35 -0.78 -4.94 -1.66
N HIS A 36 -0.72 -5.42 -2.91
CA HIS A 36 0.50 -5.35 -3.71
C HIS A 36 0.95 -3.90 -3.92
N TRP A 37 0.04 -3.01 -4.32
CA TRP A 37 0.35 -1.59 -4.51
C TRP A 37 0.81 -0.91 -3.23
N LYS A 38 0.14 -1.17 -2.11
CA LYS A 38 0.55 -0.66 -0.78
C LYS A 38 1.94 -1.13 -0.41
N THR A 39 2.23 -2.41 -0.61
CA THR A 39 3.55 -3.00 -0.33
C THR A 39 4.63 -2.37 -1.19
N GLN A 40 4.38 -2.18 -2.48
CA GLN A 40 5.31 -1.53 -3.41
C GLN A 40 5.56 -0.07 -3.02
N ALA A 41 4.51 0.70 -2.71
CA ALA A 41 4.66 2.08 -2.28
C ALA A 41 5.54 2.19 -1.03
N VAL A 42 5.30 1.36 -0.02
CA VAL A 42 6.12 1.31 1.20
C VAL A 42 7.57 0.93 0.88
N ALA A 43 7.80 -0.03 -0.01
CA ALA A 43 9.14 -0.43 -0.42
C ALA A 43 9.90 0.71 -1.11
N VAL A 44 9.24 1.46 -2.00
CA VAL A 44 9.82 2.62 -2.67
C VAL A 44 10.20 3.71 -1.68
N VAL A 45 9.32 4.05 -0.72
CA VAL A 45 9.62 5.06 0.30
C VAL A 45 10.80 4.62 1.18
N ARG A 46 10.87 3.34 1.56
CA ARG A 46 12.00 2.79 2.32
C ARG A 46 13.30 2.88 1.52
N ALA A 47 13.26 2.57 0.23
CA ALA A 47 14.41 2.68 -0.65
C ALA A 47 14.87 4.13 -0.76
N TYR A 48 13.95 5.07 -0.99
CA TYR A 48 14.23 6.50 -1.05
C TYR A 48 14.94 7.01 0.21
N ARG A 49 14.40 6.69 1.40
CA ARG A 49 15.01 7.04 2.68
C ARG A 49 16.45 6.56 2.81
N HIS A 50 16.78 5.42 2.21
CA HIS A 50 18.12 4.84 2.30
C HIS A 50 19.07 5.38 1.22
N SER A 51 18.57 5.58 -0.01
CA SER A 51 19.38 6.01 -1.14
C SER A 51 19.67 7.50 -1.15
N ASP A 52 18.81 8.31 -0.51
CA ASP A 52 18.94 9.77 -0.47
C ASP A 52 18.54 10.32 0.93
N PRO A 53 19.43 10.23 1.93
CA PRO A 53 19.14 10.70 3.27
C PRO A 53 18.95 12.22 3.39
N GLU A 54 19.63 13.02 2.55
CA GLU A 54 19.50 14.47 2.53
C GLU A 54 18.13 14.87 1.98
N GLY A 55 17.73 14.35 0.82
CA GLY A 55 16.41 14.60 0.27
C GLY A 55 15.28 14.12 1.20
N TRP A 56 15.48 13.00 1.91
CA TRP A 56 14.54 12.55 2.92
C TRP A 56 14.43 13.51 4.11
N ALA A 57 15.54 14.12 4.56
CA ALA A 57 15.52 15.12 5.62
C ALA A 57 14.78 16.39 5.19
N ASP A 58 15.00 16.84 3.95
CA ASP A 58 14.30 18.00 3.37
C ASP A 58 12.79 17.74 3.27
N TYR A 59 12.38 16.56 2.80
CA TYR A 59 10.98 16.15 2.76
C TYR A 59 10.31 16.19 4.15
N LEU A 60 11.01 15.73 5.19
CA LEU A 60 10.49 15.78 6.56
C LEU A 60 10.38 17.20 7.10
N ALA A 61 11.35 18.06 6.80
CA ALA A 61 11.30 19.47 7.19
C ALA A 61 10.11 20.19 6.53
N GLU A 62 9.89 19.97 5.23
CA GLU A 62 8.75 20.52 4.50
C GLU A 62 7.39 20.04 5.07
N ALA A 63 7.33 18.76 5.49
CA ALA A 63 6.14 18.20 6.10
C ALA A 63 5.85 18.80 7.48
N ASP A 64 6.87 19.00 8.31
CA ASP A 64 6.75 19.62 9.64
C ASP A 64 6.31 21.08 9.54
N ASP A 65 6.89 21.84 8.62
CA ASP A 65 6.52 23.24 8.37
C ASP A 65 5.04 23.37 7.97
N ARG A 66 4.55 22.46 7.12
CA ARG A 66 3.12 22.44 6.72
C ARG A 66 2.20 22.01 7.86
N ALA A 67 2.59 21.01 8.64
CA ALA A 67 1.81 20.59 9.81
C ALA A 67 1.72 21.72 10.86
N GLY A 68 2.79 22.49 11.03
CA GLY A 68 2.80 23.70 11.85
C GLY A 68 1.89 24.81 11.30
N ALA A 69 1.82 24.97 9.97
CA ALA A 69 0.94 25.94 9.32
C ALA A 69 -0.56 25.62 9.45
N ASP A 70 -0.92 24.33 9.51
CA ASP A 70 -2.29 23.87 9.73
C ASP A 70 -2.71 23.88 11.21
N ALA A 71 -1.80 24.16 12.15
CA ALA A 71 -2.13 24.26 13.56
C ALA A 71 -2.98 25.52 13.84
N PRO A 72 -4.03 25.43 14.68
CA PRO A 72 -4.83 26.59 15.03
C PRO A 72 -3.97 27.62 15.76
N ILE A 73 -4.05 28.89 15.35
CA ILE A 73 -3.40 30.00 16.04
C ILE A 73 -4.02 30.09 17.43
N ALA A 74 -3.25 29.77 18.47
CA ALA A 74 -3.66 30.01 19.85
C ALA A 74 -3.61 31.52 20.12
N GLU A 75 -4.75 32.10 20.52
CA GLU A 75 -4.88 33.49 20.97
C GLU A 75 -4.25 33.72 22.36
#